data_AF-A0A8S3G660-F1
#
_entry.id   AF-A0A8S3G660-F1
#
_cell.length_a   1.000
_cell.length_b   1.000
_cell.length_c   1.000
_cell.angle_alpha   90.00
_cell.angle_beta   90.00
_cell.angle_gamma   90.00
#
_symmetry.space_group_name_H-M   'P 1'
#
loop_
_entity.id
_entity.type
_entity.pdbx_description
1 polymer ?
#
loop_
_entity_poly.entity_id
_entity_poly.type
_entity_poly.pdbx_seq_one_letter_code
_entity_poly.pdbx_strand_id
1 'polypeptide(L)'
;MGARRNCDGLHLRSGLNPTNIVELHGNMNLETCSKCEAKYLRDFDTVGTRTHYTGRRCDKPNCCGRLKDAIIDFGEDLPQDELDKAFYHAEQADLCLVLGSNLTVTPVSDIPKRVAKRKQKLAIGNLQRTPLHKTATLNIHEFSDAIMQGIMERLNIPIPTWIVRRRVHISCQHNSRNQNKKQIILEGRDPNNPEIPFTLFESIQIIVDQKVIKEIAYQPFTFDLVDYDQQPITIRLNFFGHYNEIPFDLTYSSLISIPNDERFYLFYNPMTGQWRKTTNKDDLFV
;
A
#
# COMPACT_ATOMS: atom_id res chain seq x y z
N MET A 1 -24.77 -10.88 -7.35
CA MET A 1 -24.31 -9.53 -7.01
C MET A 1 -23.04 -9.67 -6.19
N GLY A 2 -21.89 -9.35 -6.79
CA GLY A 2 -20.56 -9.63 -6.24
C GLY A 2 -20.09 -8.57 -5.23
N ALA A 3 -19.27 -9.00 -4.28
CA ALA A 3 -18.71 -8.19 -3.21
C ALA A 3 -17.76 -7.14 -3.77
N ARG A 4 -17.78 -5.92 -3.20
CA ARG A 4 -16.70 -4.92 -3.09
C ARG A 4 -17.32 -3.55 -2.79
N ARG A 5 -16.88 -2.84 -1.74
CA ARG A 5 -17.28 -1.41 -1.56
C ARG A 5 -16.15 -0.44 -1.18
N ASN A 6 -14.91 -0.89 -1.04
CA ASN A 6 -13.63 -0.15 -1.29
C ASN A 6 -12.53 -1.03 -0.70
N CYS A 7 -12.16 -2.08 -1.42
CA CYS A 7 -11.05 -2.96 -1.04
C CYS A 7 -9.80 -2.65 -1.88
N ASP A 8 -9.82 -1.57 -2.64
CA ASP A 8 -8.79 -1.17 -3.62
C ASP A 8 -7.47 -0.67 -3.00
N GLY A 9 -7.46 -0.44 -1.68
CA GLY A 9 -6.30 0.05 -0.95
C GLY A 9 -5.90 1.48 -1.30
N LEU A 10 -6.69 2.23 -2.08
CA LEU A 10 -6.33 3.57 -2.55
C LEU A 10 -6.18 4.58 -1.41
N HIS A 11 -6.92 4.42 -0.31
CA HIS A 11 -6.75 5.27 0.86
C HIS A 11 -5.32 5.18 1.42
N LEU A 12 -4.80 3.97 1.64
CA LEU A 12 -3.42 3.79 2.10
C LEU A 12 -2.40 4.22 1.03
N ARG A 13 -2.64 3.89 -0.24
CA ARG A 13 -1.75 4.23 -1.36
C ARG A 13 -1.71 5.73 -1.68
N SER A 14 -2.74 6.48 -1.30
CA SER A 14 -2.74 7.95 -1.39
C SER A 14 -1.83 8.63 -0.36
N GLY A 15 -1.33 7.87 0.64
CA GLY A 15 -0.43 8.37 1.66
C GLY A 15 -1.12 8.90 2.91
N LEU A 16 -2.42 8.62 3.08
CA LEU A 16 -3.13 8.91 4.32
C LEU A 16 -2.52 8.09 5.47
N ASN A 17 -2.51 8.70 6.67
CA ASN A 17 -2.00 8.03 7.86
C ASN A 17 -2.87 6.79 8.16
N PRO A 18 -2.29 5.57 8.19
CA PRO A 18 -3.03 4.35 8.47
C PRO A 18 -3.76 4.36 9.82
N THR A 19 -3.30 5.13 10.81
CA THR A 19 -3.98 5.22 12.12
C THR A 19 -5.34 5.91 12.05
N ASN A 20 -5.61 6.63 10.96
CA ASN A 20 -6.86 7.37 10.74
C ASN A 20 -7.81 6.63 9.79
N ILE A 21 -7.46 5.41 9.37
CA ILE A 21 -8.21 4.63 8.39
C ILE A 21 -8.69 3.33 9.04
N VAL A 22 -9.92 2.95 8.69
CA VAL A 22 -10.51 1.66 9.04
C VAL A 22 -10.97 0.98 7.74
N GLU A 23 -10.36 -0.16 7.39
CA GLU A 23 -10.69 -0.93 6.17
C GLU A 23 -11.60 -2.12 6.50
N LEU A 24 -12.88 -1.85 6.76
CA LEU A 24 -13.84 -2.85 7.27
C LEU A 24 -14.06 -4.06 6.34
N HIS A 25 -13.92 -3.86 5.03
CA HIS A 25 -14.10 -4.93 4.03
C HIS A 25 -12.77 -5.54 3.56
N GLY A 26 -11.68 -5.20 4.24
CA GLY A 26 -10.36 -5.67 3.87
C GLY A 26 -9.69 -4.86 2.77
N ASN A 27 -8.53 -5.35 2.36
CA ASN A 27 -7.64 -4.69 1.41
C ASN A 27 -7.07 -5.71 0.41
N MET A 28 -7.27 -5.47 -0.88
CA MET A 28 -6.85 -6.34 -1.98
C MET A 28 -5.35 -6.41 -2.19
N ASN A 29 -4.61 -5.51 -1.54
CA ASN A 29 -3.16 -5.47 -1.58
C ASN A 29 -2.54 -6.05 -0.31
N LEU A 30 -3.34 -6.57 0.63
CA LEU A 30 -2.87 -7.09 1.90
C LEU A 30 -3.09 -8.60 1.99
N GLU A 31 -2.04 -9.31 2.39
CA GLU A 31 -2.13 -10.71 2.80
C GLU A 31 -1.48 -10.93 4.17
N THR A 32 -2.02 -11.90 4.91
CA THR A 32 -1.62 -12.22 6.28
C THR A 32 -1.22 -13.68 6.40
N CYS A 33 -0.13 -13.95 7.11
CA CYS A 33 0.31 -15.32 7.38
C CYS A 33 -0.63 -16.02 8.37
N SER A 34 -1.14 -17.18 8.00
CA SER A 34 -2.03 -17.98 8.85
C SER A 34 -1.36 -18.64 10.07
N LYS A 35 -0.05 -18.45 10.28
CA LYS A 35 0.72 -19.07 11.38
C LYS A 35 1.33 -18.04 12.33
N CYS A 36 1.87 -16.95 11.81
CA CYS A 36 2.54 -15.91 12.62
C CYS A 36 1.93 -14.52 12.47
N GLU A 37 0.82 -14.41 11.74
CA GLU A 37 0.06 -13.16 11.56
C GLU A 37 0.85 -12.00 10.93
N ALA A 38 2.03 -12.30 10.38
CA ALA A 38 2.81 -11.32 9.61
C ALA A 38 1.99 -10.83 8.41
N LYS A 39 1.92 -9.51 8.28
CA LYS A 39 1.25 -8.79 7.19
C LYS A 39 2.23 -8.50 6.06
N TYR A 40 1.75 -8.62 4.83
CA TYR A 40 2.50 -8.31 3.61
C TYR A 40 1.64 -7.44 2.72
N LEU A 41 2.14 -6.25 2.39
CA LEU A 41 1.54 -5.42 1.37
C LEU A 41 2.11 -5.80 0.01
N ARG A 42 1.28 -5.78 -1.03
CA ARG A 42 1.64 -6.12 -2.41
C ARG A 42 1.11 -5.04 -3.33
N ASP A 43 1.87 -4.67 -4.35
CA ASP A 43 1.40 -3.65 -5.28
C ASP A 43 0.34 -4.17 -6.26
N PHE A 44 0.12 -5.49 -6.28
CA PHE A 44 -0.85 -6.22 -7.08
C PHE A 44 -1.99 -6.82 -6.24
N ASP A 45 -3.05 -7.29 -6.91
CA ASP A 45 -4.20 -7.96 -6.30
C ASP A 45 -3.82 -9.31 -5.67
N THR A 46 -4.04 -9.44 -4.37
CA THR A 46 -3.77 -10.64 -3.58
C THR A 46 -4.98 -11.53 -3.38
N VAL A 47 -6.17 -11.14 -3.84
CA VAL A 47 -7.43 -11.88 -3.68
C VAL A 47 -7.20 -13.33 -4.11
N GLY A 48 -7.39 -14.25 -3.16
CA GLY A 48 -7.20 -15.66 -3.34
C GLY A 48 -8.43 -16.33 -3.95
N THR A 49 -8.49 -17.65 -3.77
CA THR A 49 -9.68 -18.44 -4.08
C THR A 49 -10.67 -18.37 -2.92
N ARG A 50 -11.81 -19.09 -2.99
CA ARG A 50 -12.80 -19.23 -1.90
C ARG A 50 -12.25 -19.65 -0.52
N THR A 51 -10.98 -20.03 -0.44
CA THR A 51 -10.31 -20.43 0.80
C THR A 51 -9.43 -19.32 1.39
N HIS A 52 -9.46 -18.12 0.78
CA HIS A 52 -8.57 -16.98 1.02
C HIS A 52 -7.08 -17.23 0.78
N TYR A 53 -6.64 -18.48 0.61
CA TYR A 53 -5.22 -18.77 0.39
C TYR A 53 -4.75 -18.25 -0.96
N THR A 54 -3.65 -17.50 -0.92
CA THR A 54 -3.09 -16.81 -2.08
C THR A 54 -2.08 -17.66 -2.86
N GLY A 55 -1.77 -18.85 -2.37
CA GLY A 55 -0.73 -19.74 -2.92
C GLY A 55 0.69 -19.38 -2.46
N ARG A 56 0.90 -18.23 -1.83
CA ARG A 56 2.20 -17.77 -1.32
C ARG A 56 2.48 -18.25 0.11
N ARG A 57 3.74 -18.16 0.52
CA ARG A 57 4.21 -18.53 1.86
C ARG A 57 4.92 -17.37 2.55
N CYS A 58 4.82 -17.35 3.87
CA CYS A 58 5.52 -16.45 4.76
C CYS A 58 7.03 -16.65 4.64
N ASP A 59 7.76 -15.56 4.44
CA ASP A 59 9.23 -15.54 4.32
C ASP A 59 9.94 -15.39 5.67
N LYS A 60 9.19 -15.09 6.75
CA LYS A 60 9.77 -15.02 8.11
C LYS A 60 10.50 -16.32 8.46
N PRO A 61 11.72 -16.23 9.03
CA PRO A 61 12.50 -17.40 9.44
C PRO A 61 11.68 -18.38 10.27
N ASN A 62 11.75 -19.67 9.96
CA ASN A 62 11.07 -20.76 10.66
C ASN A 62 9.52 -20.70 10.65
N CYS A 63 8.90 -19.79 9.89
CA CYS A 63 7.45 -19.73 9.79
C CYS A 63 6.92 -20.66 8.69
N CYS A 64 7.22 -20.34 7.42
CA CYS A 64 6.73 -21.03 6.21
C CYS A 64 5.20 -21.21 6.13
N GLY A 65 4.42 -20.45 6.92
CA GLY A 65 2.97 -20.51 6.94
C GLY A 65 2.34 -20.03 5.61
N ARG A 66 1.15 -20.52 5.29
CA ARG A 66 0.42 -20.11 4.08
C ARG A 66 -0.10 -18.68 4.25
N LEU A 67 -0.04 -17.89 3.19
CA LEU A 67 -0.62 -16.53 3.20
C LEU A 67 -2.09 -16.60 2.77
N LYS A 68 -2.91 -15.80 3.45
CA LYS A 68 -4.32 -15.56 3.13
C LYS A 68 -4.52 -14.10 2.75
N ASP A 69 -5.37 -13.81 1.79
CA ASP A 69 -5.80 -12.44 1.52
C ASP A 69 -6.53 -11.84 2.73
N ALA A 70 -6.73 -10.52 2.70
CA ALA A 70 -7.41 -9.79 3.76
C ALA A 70 -8.84 -9.38 3.39
N ILE A 71 -9.40 -9.87 2.29
CA ILE A 71 -10.74 -9.46 1.82
C ILE A 71 -11.79 -10.16 2.67
N ILE A 72 -12.90 -9.48 2.92
CA ILE A 72 -14.04 -10.08 3.61
C ILE A 72 -15.11 -10.47 2.58
N ASP A 73 -15.40 -11.77 2.49
CA ASP A 73 -16.44 -12.31 1.64
C ASP A 73 -17.83 -12.16 2.28
N PHE A 74 -18.89 -12.31 1.46
CA PHE A 74 -20.25 -12.24 1.99
C PHE A 74 -20.52 -13.36 3.00
N GLY A 75 -21.01 -12.98 4.18
CA GLY A 75 -21.32 -13.90 5.26
C GLY A 75 -20.15 -14.13 6.22
N GLU A 76 -18.99 -13.55 5.96
CA GLU A 76 -17.88 -13.52 6.91
C GLU A 76 -18.02 -12.34 7.88
N ASP A 77 -17.43 -12.52 9.06
CA ASP A 77 -17.39 -11.47 10.08
C ASP A 77 -16.41 -10.36 9.68
N LEU A 78 -16.81 -9.12 9.94
CA LEU A 78 -15.89 -7.99 9.80
C LEU A 78 -14.81 -8.04 10.89
N PRO A 79 -13.63 -7.44 10.68
CA PRO A 79 -12.61 -7.39 11.72
C PRO A 79 -13.13 -6.59 12.92
N GLN A 80 -13.31 -7.25 14.06
CA GLN A 80 -13.99 -6.67 15.22
C GLN A 80 -13.28 -5.42 15.74
N ASP A 81 -11.95 -5.45 15.84
CA ASP A 81 -11.16 -4.29 16.30
C ASP A 81 -11.35 -3.06 15.41
N GLU A 82 -11.45 -3.27 14.09
CA GLU A 82 -11.67 -2.20 13.11
C GLU A 82 -13.10 -1.66 13.21
N LEU A 83 -14.08 -2.55 13.39
CA LEU A 83 -15.48 -2.19 13.59
C LEU A 83 -15.68 -1.39 14.88
N ASP A 84 -15.05 -1.80 15.97
CA ASP A 84 -15.10 -1.14 17.27
C ASP A 84 -14.48 0.25 17.21
N LYS A 85 -13.32 0.41 16.57
CA LYS A 85 -12.72 1.72 16.29
C LYS A 85 -13.67 2.63 15.50
N ALA A 86 -14.31 2.10 14.45
CA ALA A 86 -15.23 2.88 13.64
C ALA A 86 -16.45 3.37 14.45
N PHE A 87 -17.04 2.50 15.27
CA PHE A 87 -18.14 2.88 16.15
C PHE A 87 -17.71 3.85 17.24
N TYR A 88 -16.53 3.66 17.85
CA TYR A 88 -15.96 4.59 18.81
C TYR A 88 -15.85 6.00 18.23
N HIS A 89 -15.28 6.15 17.03
CA HIS A 89 -15.19 7.46 16.38
C HIS A 89 -16.57 8.03 16.00
N ALA A 90 -17.51 7.20 15.55
CA ALA A 90 -18.89 7.63 15.30
C ALA A 90 -19.62 8.10 16.58
N GLU A 91 -19.26 7.55 17.74
CA GLU A 91 -19.79 8.01 19.02
C GLU A 91 -19.22 9.34 19.49
N GLN A 92 -18.06 9.76 18.98
CA GLN A 92 -17.47 11.05 19.32
C GLN A 92 -17.77 12.13 18.28
N ALA A 93 -18.06 11.75 17.04
CA ALA A 93 -18.30 12.68 15.94
C ALA A 93 -19.50 13.62 16.20
N ASP A 94 -19.29 14.89 15.83
CA ASP A 94 -20.30 15.95 15.72
C ASP A 94 -20.75 16.17 14.26
N LEU A 95 -19.95 15.70 13.30
CA LEU A 95 -20.24 15.63 11.87
C LEU A 95 -19.80 14.28 11.29
N CYS A 96 -20.67 13.67 10.49
CA CYS A 96 -20.33 12.54 9.62
C CYS A 96 -20.63 12.90 8.17
N LEU A 97 -19.62 12.79 7.31
CA LEU A 97 -19.75 12.93 5.86
C LEU A 97 -19.62 11.55 5.21
N VAL A 98 -20.67 11.13 4.51
CA VAL A 98 -20.67 9.89 3.71
C VAL A 98 -20.52 10.28 2.24
N LEU A 99 -19.54 9.69 1.55
CA LEU A 99 -19.31 9.90 0.12
C LEU A 99 -19.40 8.57 -0.63
N GLY A 100 -20.19 8.53 -1.72
CA GLY A 100 -20.19 7.41 -2.66
C GLY A 100 -20.67 6.06 -2.11
N SER A 101 -21.43 6.03 -1.01
CA SER A 101 -21.95 4.81 -0.41
C SER A 101 -23.48 4.73 -0.50
N ASN A 102 -24.00 3.58 -0.91
CA ASN A 102 -25.44 3.33 -0.89
C ASN A 102 -25.99 3.03 0.52
N LEU A 103 -25.12 2.85 1.53
CA LEU A 103 -25.48 2.61 2.93
C LEU A 103 -26.47 1.44 3.16
N THR A 104 -26.33 0.34 2.42
CA THR A 104 -27.23 -0.83 2.56
C THR A 104 -26.65 -2.02 3.34
N VAL A 105 -25.33 -2.09 3.55
CA VAL A 105 -24.69 -3.25 4.19
C VAL A 105 -24.41 -2.96 5.67
N THR A 106 -25.10 -3.70 6.54
CA THR A 106 -24.85 -3.76 7.98
C THR A 106 -23.65 -4.68 8.25
N PRO A 107 -22.84 -4.41 9.30
CA PRO A 107 -22.98 -3.30 10.27
C PRO A 107 -22.37 -1.97 9.82
N VAL A 108 -21.71 -1.89 8.66
CA VAL A 108 -21.05 -0.65 8.20
C VAL A 108 -22.01 0.53 8.07
N SER A 109 -23.22 0.31 7.54
CA SER A 109 -24.24 1.36 7.42
C SER A 109 -24.77 1.86 8.77
N ASP A 110 -24.56 1.11 9.85
CA ASP A 110 -24.99 1.53 11.19
C ASP A 110 -24.04 2.56 11.82
N ILE A 111 -22.83 2.74 11.28
CA ILE A 111 -21.85 3.75 11.70
C ILE A 111 -22.42 5.18 11.51
N PRO A 112 -22.78 5.64 10.29
CA PRO A 112 -23.40 6.96 10.12
C PRO A 112 -24.78 7.05 10.77
N LYS A 113 -25.50 5.92 10.88
CA LYS A 113 -26.79 5.86 11.58
C LYS A 113 -26.63 6.16 13.08
N ARG A 114 -25.53 5.74 13.71
CA ARG A 114 -25.20 6.06 15.12
C ARG A 114 -25.07 7.57 15.32
N VAL A 115 -24.38 8.25 14.41
CA VAL A 115 -24.22 9.71 14.40
C VAL A 115 -25.59 10.40 14.28
N ALA A 116 -26.41 9.97 13.33
CA ALA A 116 -27.76 10.52 13.15
C ALA A 116 -28.67 10.29 14.37
N LYS A 117 -28.61 9.11 15.01
CA LYS A 117 -29.38 8.80 16.24
C LYS A 117 -29.00 9.70 17.41
N ARG A 118 -27.74 10.12 17.50
CA ARG A 118 -27.25 11.12 18.48
C ARG A 118 -27.68 12.55 18.14
N LYS A 119 -28.44 12.75 17.06
CA LYS A 119 -28.85 14.07 16.52
C LYS A 119 -27.67 14.96 16.14
N GLN A 120 -26.53 14.36 15.80
CA GLN A 120 -25.36 15.05 15.25
C GLN A 120 -25.50 15.21 13.73
N LYS A 121 -24.67 16.06 13.12
CA LYS A 121 -24.80 16.41 11.71
C LYS A 121 -24.41 15.23 10.84
N LEU A 122 -25.29 14.84 9.92
CA LEU A 122 -25.02 13.82 8.90
C LEU A 122 -25.19 14.42 7.50
N ALA A 123 -24.11 14.49 6.74
CA ALA A 123 -24.11 14.89 5.34
C ALA A 123 -23.86 13.67 4.44
N ILE A 124 -24.64 13.51 3.39
CA ILE A 124 -24.52 12.39 2.45
C ILE A 124 -24.33 12.94 1.03
N GLY A 125 -23.16 12.70 0.45
CA GLY A 125 -22.85 12.93 -0.96
C GLY A 125 -22.97 11.62 -1.73
N ASN A 126 -24.04 11.44 -2.50
CA ASN A 126 -24.22 10.26 -3.34
C ASN A 126 -25.21 10.54 -4.48
N LEU A 127 -24.91 10.04 -5.68
CA LEU A 127 -25.78 10.17 -6.85
C LEU A 127 -27.15 9.54 -6.61
N GLN A 128 -27.18 8.41 -5.90
CA GLN A 128 -28.41 7.68 -5.59
C GLN A 128 -28.91 7.98 -4.19
N ARG A 129 -30.22 7.87 -4.00
CA ARG A 129 -30.85 7.94 -2.68
C ARG A 129 -30.38 6.79 -1.79
N THR A 130 -30.09 7.09 -0.52
CA THR A 130 -29.66 6.11 0.48
C THR A 130 -30.76 5.84 1.53
N PRO A 131 -30.71 4.72 2.28
CA PRO A 131 -31.65 4.45 3.37
C PRO A 131 -31.69 5.53 4.46
N LEU A 132 -30.58 6.26 4.67
CA LEU A 132 -30.49 7.32 5.68
C LEU A 132 -30.89 8.72 5.14
N HIS A 133 -31.41 8.82 3.92
CA HIS A 133 -31.76 10.10 3.29
C HIS A 133 -32.68 10.98 4.16
N LYS A 134 -33.68 10.39 4.84
CA LYS A 134 -34.63 11.15 5.67
C LYS A 134 -34.01 11.64 6.99
N THR A 135 -32.95 10.99 7.46
CA THR A 135 -32.28 11.32 8.73
C THR A 135 -31.07 12.22 8.52
N ALA A 136 -30.54 12.31 7.30
CA ALA A 136 -29.41 13.18 6.99
C ALA A 136 -29.82 14.66 7.09
N THR A 137 -28.94 15.46 7.67
CA THR A 137 -29.06 16.92 7.74
C THR A 137 -28.90 17.56 6.36
N LEU A 138 -28.05 16.96 5.51
CA LEU A 138 -27.78 17.42 4.15
C LEU A 138 -27.64 16.22 3.22
N ASN A 139 -28.32 16.26 2.08
CA ASN A 139 -28.14 15.30 0.99
C ASN A 139 -27.67 16.07 -0.25
N ILE A 140 -26.60 15.59 -0.89
CA ILE A 140 -26.00 16.17 -2.09
C ILE A 140 -25.96 15.07 -3.16
N HIS A 141 -26.66 15.31 -4.28
CA HIS A 141 -26.74 14.37 -5.39
C HIS A 141 -25.74 14.75 -6.48
N GLU A 142 -24.46 14.48 -6.21
CA GLU A 142 -23.35 14.88 -7.08
C GLU A 142 -22.19 13.87 -6.97
N PHE A 143 -21.27 13.89 -7.93
CA PHE A 143 -20.02 13.12 -7.88
C PHE A 143 -19.17 13.52 -6.68
N SER A 144 -18.56 12.53 -6.01
CA SER A 144 -17.70 12.75 -4.84
C SER A 144 -16.57 13.74 -5.13
N ASP A 145 -16.00 13.71 -6.33
CA ASP A 145 -14.93 14.62 -6.75
C ASP A 145 -15.38 16.08 -6.75
N ALA A 146 -16.53 16.38 -7.35
CA ALA A 146 -17.08 17.73 -7.39
C ALA A 146 -17.47 18.24 -5.99
N ILE A 147 -18.00 17.36 -5.13
CA ILE A 147 -18.28 17.68 -3.73
C ILE A 147 -16.99 18.05 -2.99
N MET A 148 -15.96 17.21 -3.10
CA MET A 148 -14.69 17.45 -2.40
C MET A 148 -13.95 18.66 -2.95
N GLN A 149 -13.93 18.88 -4.27
CA GLN A 149 -13.37 20.09 -4.87
C GLN A 149 -14.03 21.37 -4.31
N GLY A 150 -15.36 21.41 -4.27
CA GLY A 150 -16.09 22.56 -3.72
C GLY A 150 -15.88 22.75 -2.21
N ILE A 151 -15.69 21.66 -1.44
CA ILE A 151 -15.33 21.76 -0.01
C ILE A 151 -13.92 22.34 0.15
N MET A 152 -12.95 21.81 -0.60
CA MET A 152 -11.55 22.21 -0.53
C MET A 152 -11.38 23.68 -0.93
N GLU A 153 -12.06 24.13 -1.98
CA GLU A 153 -12.11 25.53 -2.40
C GLU A 153 -12.67 26.45 -1.31
N ARG A 154 -13.81 26.10 -0.70
CA ARG A 154 -14.43 26.89 0.38
C ARG A 154 -13.60 26.95 1.64
N LEU A 155 -12.86 25.90 1.94
CA LEU A 155 -11.94 25.84 3.08
C LEU A 155 -10.58 26.48 2.78
N ASN A 156 -10.34 26.91 1.54
CA ASN A 156 -9.05 27.39 1.05
C ASN A 156 -7.92 26.38 1.32
N ILE A 157 -8.20 25.09 1.12
CA ILE A 157 -7.24 24.00 1.25
C ILE A 157 -6.90 23.50 -0.16
N PRO A 158 -5.63 23.57 -0.61
CA PRO A 158 -5.26 23.04 -1.91
C PRO A 158 -5.36 21.51 -1.92
N ILE A 159 -5.81 20.94 -3.05
CA ILE A 159 -5.73 19.50 -3.28
C ILE A 159 -4.29 19.17 -3.69
N PRO A 160 -3.54 18.36 -2.90
CA PRO A 160 -2.16 18.07 -3.20
C PRO A 160 -2.03 17.24 -4.47
N THR A 161 -0.93 17.44 -5.20
CA THR A 161 -0.56 16.53 -6.30
C THR A 161 -0.15 15.20 -5.70
N TRP A 162 -0.75 14.12 -6.18
CA TRP A 162 -0.40 12.79 -5.74
C TRP A 162 0.92 12.32 -6.37
N ILE A 163 1.79 11.73 -5.55
CA ILE A 163 3.11 11.23 -5.91
C ILE A 163 3.21 9.79 -5.41
N VAL A 164 3.68 8.88 -6.26
CA VAL A 164 3.92 7.50 -5.87
C VAL A 164 5.11 7.46 -4.92
N ARG A 165 4.95 6.78 -3.78
CA ARG A 165 6.00 6.65 -2.75
C ARG A 165 6.44 5.20 -2.65
N ARG A 166 7.73 4.95 -2.85
CA ARG A 166 8.35 3.63 -2.76
C ARG A 166 9.48 3.67 -1.74
N ARG A 167 9.46 2.79 -0.75
CA ARG A 167 10.55 2.65 0.22
C ARG A 167 11.33 1.40 -0.10
N VAL A 168 12.62 1.58 -0.37
CA VAL A 168 13.52 0.50 -0.76
C VAL A 168 14.60 0.34 0.29
N HIS A 169 14.91 -0.91 0.59
CA HIS A 169 16.00 -1.31 1.47
C HIS A 169 16.94 -2.21 0.66
N ILE A 170 18.19 -1.79 0.55
CA ILE A 170 19.26 -2.61 0.00
C ILE A 170 20.18 -3.01 1.16
N SER A 171 20.48 -4.30 1.26
CA SER A 171 21.48 -4.81 2.18
C SER A 171 22.46 -5.71 1.46
N CYS A 172 23.71 -5.68 1.88
CA CYS A 172 24.78 -6.48 1.33
C CYS A 172 25.53 -7.18 2.46
N GLN A 173 25.63 -8.49 2.37
CA GLN A 173 26.31 -9.34 3.34
C GLN A 173 27.26 -10.33 2.65
N HIS A 174 28.26 -10.83 3.36
CA HIS A 174 29.07 -11.93 2.84
C HIS A 174 28.24 -13.21 2.82
N ASN A 175 28.34 -13.98 1.73
CA ASN A 175 27.62 -15.24 1.62
C ASN A 175 28.19 -16.26 2.62
N SER A 176 27.31 -16.85 3.44
CA SER A 176 27.70 -17.79 4.51
C SER A 176 28.42 -19.04 4.00
N ARG A 177 28.27 -19.40 2.71
CA ARG A 177 28.88 -20.58 2.08
C ARG A 177 30.17 -20.26 1.33
N ASN A 178 30.39 -19.01 0.92
CA ASN A 178 31.59 -18.59 0.21
C ASN A 178 31.85 -17.09 0.46
N GLN A 179 32.86 -16.79 1.28
CA GLN A 179 33.19 -15.43 1.71
C GLN A 179 33.60 -14.50 0.56
N ASN A 180 34.02 -15.03 -0.60
CA ASN A 180 34.33 -14.21 -1.76
C ASN A 180 33.07 -13.71 -2.49
N LYS A 181 31.89 -14.28 -2.18
CA LYS A 181 30.62 -13.82 -2.75
C LYS A 181 29.97 -12.79 -1.86
N LYS A 182 29.60 -11.66 -2.46
CA LYS A 182 28.67 -10.71 -1.83
C LYS A 182 27.25 -11.08 -2.17
N GLN A 183 26.43 -11.26 -1.14
CA GLN A 183 25.01 -11.45 -1.25
C GLN A 183 24.31 -10.10 -1.09
N ILE A 184 23.63 -9.65 -2.15
CA ILE A 184 22.83 -8.42 -2.17
C ILE A 184 21.37 -8.81 -2.04
N ILE A 185 20.65 -8.15 -1.14
CA ILE A 185 19.22 -8.35 -0.90
C ILE A 185 18.54 -7.01 -1.12
N LEU A 186 17.51 -7.00 -1.97
CA LEU A 186 16.66 -5.84 -2.21
C LEU A 186 15.24 -6.12 -1.78
N GLU A 187 14.71 -5.23 -0.95
CA GLU A 187 13.37 -5.34 -0.39
C GLU A 187 12.62 -4.03 -0.53
N GLY A 188 11.34 -4.13 -0.85
CA GLY A 188 10.40 -3.03 -0.64
C GLY A 188 9.83 -3.09 0.78
N ARG A 189 9.62 -1.93 1.39
CA ARG A 189 9.00 -1.81 2.72
C ARG A 189 7.81 -0.88 2.63
N ASP A 190 6.83 -1.06 3.51
CA ASP A 190 5.70 -0.12 3.57
C ASP A 190 6.21 1.30 3.95
N PRO A 191 5.74 2.36 3.25
CA PRO A 191 6.14 3.73 3.57
C PRO A 191 5.78 4.15 4.99
N ASN A 192 4.67 3.64 5.55
CA ASN A 192 4.17 4.03 6.86
C ASN A 192 4.70 3.12 7.98
N ASN A 193 4.97 1.84 7.70
CA ASN A 193 5.49 0.86 8.65
C ASN A 193 6.67 0.05 8.06
N PRO A 194 7.93 0.37 8.40
CA PRO A 194 9.11 -0.34 7.89
C PRO A 194 9.11 -1.85 8.10
N GLU A 195 8.41 -2.33 9.13
CA GLU A 195 8.41 -3.74 9.50
C GLU A 195 7.54 -4.59 8.57
N ILE A 196 6.65 -3.96 7.79
CA ILE A 196 5.79 -4.65 6.83
C ILE A 196 6.53 -4.76 5.50
N PRO A 197 6.82 -5.98 5.01
CA PRO A 197 7.35 -6.17 3.66
C PRO A 197 6.34 -5.67 2.62
N PHE A 198 6.85 -4.96 1.61
CA PHE A 198 6.05 -4.45 0.49
C PHE A 198 6.65 -4.91 -0.84
N THR A 199 5.84 -5.56 -1.68
CA THR A 199 6.30 -6.00 -3.01
C THR A 199 6.14 -4.89 -4.01
N LEU A 200 7.26 -4.28 -4.38
CA LEU A 200 7.33 -3.14 -5.29
C LEU A 200 7.76 -3.52 -6.70
N PHE A 201 8.61 -4.55 -6.81
CA PHE A 201 9.32 -4.88 -8.03
C PHE A 201 8.64 -6.04 -8.75
N GLU A 202 8.45 -5.89 -10.04
CA GLU A 202 8.14 -6.98 -10.96
C GLU A 202 9.40 -7.82 -11.18
N SER A 203 10.51 -7.16 -11.48
CA SER A 203 11.82 -7.79 -11.58
C SER A 203 12.95 -6.85 -11.16
N ILE A 204 14.11 -7.43 -10.88
CA ILE A 204 15.34 -6.69 -10.66
C ILE A 204 16.41 -7.29 -11.56
N GLN A 205 17.10 -6.41 -12.29
CA GLN A 205 18.17 -6.77 -13.21
C GLN A 205 19.51 -6.24 -12.68
N ILE A 206 20.55 -7.06 -12.78
CA ILE A 206 21.94 -6.67 -12.55
C ILE A 206 22.59 -6.48 -13.92
N ILE A 207 23.11 -5.29 -14.15
CA ILE A 207 23.71 -4.87 -15.42
C ILE A 207 25.17 -4.52 -15.15
N VAL A 208 26.06 -5.10 -15.95
CA VAL A 208 27.51 -4.82 -15.95
C VAL A 208 27.93 -4.66 -17.41
N ASP A 209 28.73 -3.65 -17.71
CA ASP A 209 29.17 -3.34 -19.08
C ASP A 209 28.03 -3.32 -20.11
N GLN A 210 26.92 -2.66 -19.75
CA GLN A 210 25.70 -2.53 -20.55
C GLN A 210 24.99 -3.87 -20.88
N LYS A 211 25.37 -4.98 -20.25
CA LYS A 211 24.73 -6.29 -20.41
C LYS A 211 24.03 -6.71 -19.12
N VAL A 212 22.81 -7.22 -19.25
CA VAL A 212 22.10 -7.86 -18.14
C VAL A 212 22.77 -9.20 -17.85
N ILE A 213 23.41 -9.31 -16.69
CA ILE A 213 24.09 -10.56 -16.26
C ILE A 213 23.17 -11.45 -15.42
N LYS A 214 22.15 -10.87 -14.79
CA LYS A 214 21.19 -11.60 -13.96
C LYS A 214 19.87 -10.85 -13.89
N GLU A 215 18.76 -11.57 -13.91
CA GLU A 215 17.42 -11.06 -13.65
C GLU A 215 16.70 -11.98 -12.66
N ILE A 216 16.01 -11.38 -11.69
CA ILE A 216 15.13 -12.08 -10.76
C ILE A 216 13.75 -11.45 -10.89
N ALA A 217 12.75 -12.26 -11.22
CA ALA A 217 11.36 -11.85 -11.42
C ALA A 217 10.40 -12.41 -10.35
N TYR A 218 10.95 -12.84 -9.21
CA TYR A 218 10.18 -13.37 -8.08
C TYR A 218 10.89 -13.09 -6.76
N GLN A 219 10.11 -12.89 -5.69
CA GLN A 219 10.66 -12.71 -4.35
C GLN A 219 11.15 -14.03 -3.73
N PRO A 220 12.19 -14.00 -2.88
CA PRO A 220 12.97 -12.82 -2.47
C PRO A 220 13.99 -12.39 -3.54
N PHE A 221 14.22 -11.08 -3.67
CA PHE A 221 15.21 -10.53 -4.62
C PHE A 221 16.62 -10.56 -4.03
N THR A 222 17.23 -11.74 -4.07
CA THR A 222 18.57 -12.00 -3.53
C THR A 222 19.56 -12.40 -4.63
N PHE A 223 20.70 -11.69 -4.71
CA PHE A 223 21.74 -11.88 -5.70
C PHE A 223 23.04 -12.31 -5.00
N ASP A 224 23.78 -13.25 -5.58
CA ASP A 224 25.16 -13.52 -5.20
C ASP A 224 26.05 -13.06 -6.35
N LEU A 225 26.97 -12.13 -6.09
CA LEU A 225 27.92 -11.59 -7.06
C LEU A 225 29.37 -11.80 -6.58
N VAL A 226 30.29 -11.95 -7.54
CA VAL A 226 31.74 -12.17 -7.36
C VAL A 226 32.46 -11.45 -8.50
N ASP A 227 33.67 -10.95 -8.28
CA ASP A 227 34.60 -10.50 -9.35
C ASP A 227 34.22 -9.21 -10.10
N TYR A 228 33.37 -8.35 -9.50
CA TYR A 228 32.97 -7.05 -10.09
C TYR A 228 33.50 -5.83 -9.29
N ASP A 229 34.68 -5.97 -8.68
CA ASP A 229 35.26 -4.95 -7.78
C ASP A 229 35.87 -3.74 -8.51
N GLN A 230 36.08 -3.84 -9.83
CA GLN A 230 36.75 -2.81 -10.65
C GLN A 230 35.89 -2.29 -11.82
N GLN A 231 34.61 -2.64 -11.89
CA GLN A 231 33.73 -2.28 -13.00
C GLN A 231 32.38 -1.80 -12.49
N PRO A 232 31.74 -0.81 -13.17
CA PRO A 232 30.48 -0.25 -12.72
C PRO A 232 29.36 -1.28 -12.77
N ILE A 233 28.49 -1.24 -11.76
CA ILE A 233 27.34 -2.13 -11.64
C ILE A 233 26.08 -1.28 -11.55
N THR A 234 25.11 -1.59 -12.38
CA THR A 234 23.78 -0.99 -12.31
C THR A 234 22.78 -2.04 -11.84
N ILE A 235 22.08 -1.75 -10.76
CA ILE A 235 20.92 -2.51 -10.30
C ILE A 235 19.68 -1.79 -10.80
N ARG A 236 19.02 -2.36 -11.81
CA ARG A 236 17.79 -1.83 -12.38
C ARG A 236 16.58 -2.40 -11.64
N LEU A 237 15.77 -1.51 -11.10
CA LEU A 237 14.51 -1.82 -10.42
C LEU A 237 13.36 -1.68 -11.43
N ASN A 238 12.73 -2.79 -11.81
CA ASN A 238 11.53 -2.79 -12.65
C ASN A 238 10.30 -2.88 -11.75
N PHE A 239 9.42 -1.89 -11.82
CA PHE A 239 8.17 -1.83 -11.05
C PHE A 239 7.02 -2.43 -11.86
N PHE A 240 5.93 -2.83 -11.21
CA PHE A 240 4.73 -3.35 -11.89
C PHE A 240 4.04 -2.33 -12.82
N GLY A 241 4.45 -1.06 -12.79
CA GLY A 241 3.99 -0.06 -13.75
C GLY A 241 2.53 0.35 -13.58
N HIS A 242 1.90 0.10 -12.42
CA HIS A 242 0.51 0.48 -12.17
C HIS A 242 0.23 1.97 -12.37
N TYR A 243 1.28 2.79 -12.25
CA TYR A 243 1.21 4.23 -12.44
C TYR A 243 2.08 4.73 -13.59
N ASN A 244 2.40 3.86 -14.56
CA ASN A 244 3.37 4.10 -15.63
C ASN A 244 4.80 4.37 -15.12
N GLU A 245 5.16 3.80 -13.97
CA GLU A 245 6.51 3.89 -13.42
C GLU A 245 7.54 3.33 -14.40
N ILE A 246 8.51 4.16 -14.78
CA ILE A 246 9.67 3.71 -15.56
C ILE A 246 10.68 2.98 -14.65
N PRO A 247 11.54 2.10 -15.20
CA PRO A 247 12.61 1.48 -14.42
C PRO A 247 13.51 2.53 -13.73
N PHE A 248 14.01 2.18 -12.54
CA PHE A 248 14.94 3.04 -11.80
C PHE A 248 16.30 2.36 -11.65
N ASP A 249 17.36 3.02 -12.13
CA ASP A 249 18.72 2.48 -12.14
C ASP A 249 19.54 2.99 -10.95
N LEU A 250 19.95 2.08 -10.08
CA LEU A 250 20.95 2.33 -9.04
C LEU A 250 22.33 1.99 -9.60
N THR A 251 23.14 3.00 -9.92
CA THR A 251 24.48 2.79 -10.48
C THR A 251 25.56 3.02 -9.44
N TYR A 252 26.46 2.04 -9.33
CA TYR A 252 27.56 1.97 -8.39
C TYR A 252 28.87 1.84 -9.18
N SER A 253 29.96 2.42 -8.68
CA SER A 253 31.27 2.37 -9.37
C SER A 253 31.88 0.97 -9.37
N SER A 254 31.54 0.14 -8.37
CA SER A 254 31.88 -1.27 -8.29
C SER A 254 31.06 -2.04 -7.25
N LEU A 255 31.24 -3.37 -7.19
CA LEU A 255 30.64 -4.24 -6.17
C LEU A 255 31.00 -3.83 -4.73
N ILE A 256 32.14 -3.16 -4.53
CA ILE A 256 32.57 -2.68 -3.21
C ILE A 256 31.80 -1.41 -2.79
N SER A 257 31.40 -0.60 -3.76
CA SER A 257 30.68 0.65 -3.52
C SER A 257 29.18 0.48 -3.20
N ILE A 258 28.64 -0.73 -3.37
CA ILE A 258 27.27 -1.04 -2.95
C ILE A 258 27.21 -0.99 -1.42
N PRO A 259 26.28 -0.21 -0.83
CA PRO A 259 26.20 -0.07 0.62
C PRO A 259 25.84 -1.41 1.29
N ASN A 260 26.43 -1.62 2.47
CA ASN A 260 26.11 -2.79 3.29
C ASN A 260 24.67 -2.75 3.83
N ASP A 261 24.16 -1.55 4.12
CA ASP A 261 22.78 -1.31 4.56
C ASP A 261 22.38 0.13 4.17
N GLU A 262 21.48 0.30 3.21
CA GLU A 262 20.93 1.60 2.83
C GLU A 262 19.40 1.52 2.72
N ARG A 263 18.71 2.49 3.31
CA ARG A 263 17.27 2.68 3.18
C ARG A 263 17.03 4.02 2.51
N PHE A 264 16.23 4.02 1.45
CA PHE A 264 15.92 5.24 0.70
C PHE A 264 14.47 5.22 0.20
N TYR A 265 14.01 6.40 -0.18
CA TYR A 265 12.69 6.64 -0.75
C TYR A 265 12.84 7.03 -2.20
N LEU A 266 11.95 6.50 -3.04
CA LEU A 266 11.76 6.92 -4.41
C LEU A 266 10.37 7.54 -4.53
N PHE A 267 10.33 8.72 -5.12
CA PHE A 267 9.12 9.48 -5.41
C PHE A 267 8.95 9.56 -6.91
N TYR A 268 7.87 9.00 -7.44
CA TYR A 268 7.55 9.09 -8.87
C TYR A 268 6.37 10.01 -9.09
N ASN A 269 6.54 10.99 -9.97
CA ASN A 269 5.48 11.87 -10.40
C ASN A 269 4.86 11.32 -11.70
N PRO A 270 3.63 10.78 -11.67
CA PRO A 270 2.99 10.20 -12.85
C PRO A 270 2.69 11.23 -13.95
N MET A 271 2.63 12.52 -13.61
CA MET A 271 2.36 13.60 -14.56
C MET A 271 3.62 14.00 -15.35
N THR A 272 4.79 13.95 -14.72
CA THR A 272 6.07 14.33 -15.36
C THR A 272 6.91 13.15 -15.80
N GLY A 273 6.62 11.94 -15.31
CA GLY A 273 7.39 10.74 -15.58
C GLY A 273 8.76 10.71 -14.90
N GLN A 274 8.96 11.50 -13.83
CA GLN A 274 10.26 11.68 -13.19
C GLN A 274 10.33 11.03 -11.81
N TRP A 275 11.48 10.42 -11.53
CA TRP A 275 11.85 9.90 -10.21
C TRP A 275 12.69 10.91 -9.42
N ARG A 276 12.46 10.95 -8.10
CA ARG A 276 13.33 11.61 -7.12
C ARG A 276 13.73 10.59 -6.04
N LYS A 277 15.03 10.40 -5.82
CA LYS A 277 15.59 9.59 -4.71
C LYS A 277 15.97 10.49 -3.53
N THR A 278 15.68 10.05 -2.31
CA THR A 278 16.17 10.69 -1.07
C THR A 278 16.39 9.64 0.02
N THR A 279 17.34 9.89 0.90
CA THR A 279 17.55 9.10 2.14
C THR A 279 16.92 9.79 3.35
N ASN A 280 16.50 11.06 3.21
CA ASN A 280 15.87 11.80 4.29
C ASN A 280 14.41 11.36 4.47
N LYS A 281 14.02 11.09 5.72
CA LYS A 281 12.66 10.67 6.09
C LYS A 281 11.69 11.85 6.14
N ASP A 282 12.19 13.07 6.38
CA ASP A 282 11.35 14.27 6.49
C ASP A 282 10.75 14.69 5.14
N ASP A 283 11.38 14.27 4.04
CA ASP A 283 10.90 14.44 2.67
C ASP A 283 9.62 13.66 2.35
N LEU A 284 9.11 12.84 3.28
CA LEU A 284 7.85 12.10 3.14
C LEU A 284 6.61 12.97 3.27
N PHE A 285 6.74 14.15 3.88
CA PHE A 285 5.62 15.03 4.25
C PHE A 285 5.58 16.34 3.45
N VAL A 286 6.41 16.47 2.42
CA VAL A 286 6.45 17.62 1.49
C VAL A 286 5.84 17.25 0.15
#